data_AF-A0AAD9K0V4-F1
#
_entry.id   AF-A0AAD9K0V4-F1
#
_cell.length_a   1.000
_cell.length_b   1.000
_cell.length_c   1.000
_cell.angle_alpha   90.00
_cell.angle_beta   90.00
_cell.angle_gamma   90.00
#
_symmetry.space_group_name_H-M   'P 1'
#
loop_
_entity.id
_entity.type
_entity.pdbx_description
1 polymer ?
#
loop_
_entity_poly.entity_id
_entity_poly.type
_entity_poly.pdbx_seq_one_letter_code
_entity_poly.pdbx_strand_id
1 'polypeptide(L)'
;MTSHGHVDLLICFKHRFNRASLINIGYLQSRLECDYLAMHDVDLLPQNPELNYSYPESGPCHIAAPELHPLYHYKTFVGGILLISNKHFHQLNGMSNRFWGWGREDDEFYLRIKDENLKVRRPEGVSTNYRNTFYHIHDKFQHPRDYSRIGQQRQKSRRDHFTGADTVQYGLLSRKEIIIDGASVTILNVKLECDIESTPWCMTLDQLERYLKELAKTDPDRVDFLKEKLFGPDGLMITSTKPPRKTRKYVTR
;
A
#
# COMPACT_ATOMS: atom_id res chain seq x y z
N MET A 1 -6.53 -16.51 -27.58
CA MET A 1 -7.36 -16.05 -26.45
C MET A 1 -6.78 -14.73 -25.99
N THR A 2 -7.46 -13.61 -26.26
CA THR A 2 -7.08 -12.30 -25.75
C THR A 2 -7.38 -12.27 -24.25
N SER A 3 -6.35 -12.26 -23.41
CA SER A 3 -6.51 -12.03 -21.98
C SER A 3 -6.93 -10.57 -21.78
N HIS A 4 -8.21 -10.33 -21.55
CA HIS A 4 -8.69 -9.00 -21.21
C HIS A 4 -8.39 -8.79 -19.73
N GLY A 5 -7.37 -7.99 -19.43
CA GLY A 5 -7.09 -7.59 -18.05
C GLY A 5 -8.23 -6.72 -17.54
N HIS A 6 -8.72 -6.99 -16.33
CA HIS A 6 -9.67 -6.11 -15.65
C HIS A 6 -8.90 -5.04 -14.87
N VAL A 7 -9.25 -3.77 -15.06
CA VAL A 7 -8.63 -2.65 -14.34
C VAL A 7 -9.62 -2.13 -13.32
N ASP A 8 -9.28 -2.29 -12.04
CA ASP A 8 -10.04 -1.75 -10.92
C ASP A 8 -9.35 -0.51 -10.33
N LEU A 9 -10.08 0.61 -10.29
CA LEU A 9 -9.64 1.82 -9.59
C LEU A 9 -10.37 1.95 -8.24
N LEU A 10 -9.60 2.03 -7.16
CA LEU A 10 -10.10 2.05 -5.79
C LEU A 10 -9.95 3.44 -5.16
N ILE A 11 -11.07 4.03 -4.74
CA ILE A 11 -11.10 5.37 -4.14
C ILE A 11 -11.59 5.29 -2.69
N CYS A 12 -10.82 5.86 -1.76
CA CYS A 12 -11.15 5.94 -0.33
C CYS A 12 -11.47 7.38 0.08
N PHE A 13 -12.53 7.54 0.87
CA PHE A 13 -12.93 8.82 1.44
C PHE A 13 -12.70 8.82 2.96
N LYS A 14 -12.42 10.00 3.53
CA LYS A 14 -12.36 10.32 4.98
C LYS A 14 -11.03 10.08 5.71
N HIS A 15 -10.36 8.95 5.49
CA HIS A 15 -9.10 8.61 6.18
C HIS A 15 -7.87 8.90 5.30
N ARG A 16 -6.67 8.82 5.87
CA ARG A 16 -5.42 8.82 5.11
C ARG A 16 -5.42 7.69 4.09
N PHE A 17 -4.70 7.83 2.98
CA PHE A 17 -4.63 6.79 1.96
C PHE A 17 -4.01 5.50 2.51
N ASN A 18 -4.63 4.34 2.24
CA ASN A 18 -4.15 3.03 2.69
C ASN A 18 -4.11 2.07 1.49
N ARG A 19 -2.95 2.05 0.80
CA ARG A 19 -2.74 1.25 -0.42
C ARG A 19 -2.99 -0.24 -0.19
N ALA A 20 -2.49 -0.78 0.92
CA ALA A 20 -2.56 -2.20 1.24
C ALA A 20 -4.00 -2.68 1.46
N SER A 21 -4.79 -1.96 2.27
CA SER A 21 -6.21 -2.29 2.46
C SER A 21 -7.00 -2.19 1.17
N LEU A 22 -6.70 -1.20 0.31
CA LEU A 22 -7.36 -1.08 -0.99
C LEU A 22 -7.06 -2.28 -1.89
N ILE A 23 -5.80 -2.71 -1.96
CA ILE A 23 -5.42 -3.92 -2.69
C ILE A 23 -6.14 -5.16 -2.15
N ASN A 24 -6.25 -5.31 -0.82
CA ASN A 24 -7.02 -6.39 -0.21
C ASN A 24 -8.49 -6.37 -0.69
N ILE A 25 -9.11 -5.20 -0.75
CA ILE A 25 -10.47 -5.06 -1.26
C ILE A 25 -10.53 -5.43 -2.75
N GLY A 26 -9.63 -4.90 -3.57
CA GLY A 26 -9.55 -5.25 -4.99
C GLY A 26 -9.44 -6.75 -5.22
N TYR A 27 -8.61 -7.44 -4.43
CA TYR A 27 -8.54 -8.90 -4.41
C TYR A 27 -9.89 -9.54 -4.08
N LEU A 28 -10.54 -9.13 -2.98
CA LEU A 28 -11.83 -9.71 -2.58
C LEU A 28 -12.92 -9.52 -3.65
N GLN A 29 -12.88 -8.41 -4.39
CA GLN A 29 -13.86 -8.07 -5.41
C GLN A 29 -13.63 -8.76 -6.76
N SER A 30 -12.38 -9.12 -7.09
CA SER A 30 -12.02 -9.69 -8.40
C SER A 30 -11.63 -11.18 -8.38
N ARG A 31 -11.33 -11.75 -7.21
CA ARG A 31 -10.74 -13.11 -7.10
C ARG A 31 -11.55 -14.27 -7.68
N LEU A 32 -12.84 -14.08 -7.96
CA LEU A 32 -13.69 -15.10 -8.59
C LEU A 32 -13.63 -15.06 -10.12
N GLU A 33 -13.15 -13.96 -10.69
CA GLU A 33 -13.13 -13.70 -12.14
C GLU A 33 -11.69 -13.64 -12.71
N CYS A 34 -10.69 -13.48 -11.84
CA CYS A 34 -9.28 -13.36 -12.19
C CYS A 34 -8.45 -14.40 -11.44
N ASP A 35 -7.38 -14.93 -12.05
CA ASP A 35 -6.52 -15.95 -11.41
C ASP A 35 -5.31 -15.36 -10.64
N TYR A 36 -4.96 -14.11 -10.93
CA TYR A 36 -3.85 -13.39 -10.32
C TYR A 36 -4.10 -11.89 -10.30
N LEU A 37 -3.36 -11.18 -9.47
CA LEU A 37 -3.40 -9.74 -9.30
C LEU A 37 -2.12 -9.12 -9.84
N ALA A 38 -2.24 -7.92 -10.41
CA ALA A 38 -1.15 -6.97 -10.57
C ALA A 38 -1.41 -5.78 -9.63
N MET A 39 -0.67 -5.70 -8.52
CA MET A 39 -0.70 -4.53 -7.64
C MET A 39 0.09 -3.42 -8.32
N HIS A 40 -0.59 -2.39 -8.82
CA HIS A 40 -0.02 -1.45 -9.77
C HIS A 40 -0.24 0.01 -9.33
N ASP A 41 0.84 0.76 -9.16
CA ASP A 41 0.74 2.20 -8.95
C ASP A 41 0.27 2.88 -10.25
N VAL A 42 -0.72 3.77 -10.14
CA VAL A 42 -1.36 4.42 -11.31
C VAL A 42 -0.44 5.38 -12.07
N ASP A 43 0.63 5.85 -11.41
CA ASP A 43 1.57 6.83 -11.94
C ASP A 43 2.84 6.20 -12.55
N LEU A 44 2.97 4.86 -12.52
CA LEU A 44 4.18 4.15 -12.95
C LEU A 44 3.93 3.33 -14.22
N LEU A 45 4.21 3.90 -15.39
CA LEU A 45 3.88 3.27 -16.67
C LEU A 45 5.05 2.43 -17.21
N PRO A 46 4.88 1.13 -17.51
CA PRO A 46 5.91 0.34 -18.17
C PRO A 46 6.16 0.89 -19.59
N GLN A 47 7.43 1.06 -19.96
CA GLN A 47 7.83 1.54 -21.29
C GLN A 47 8.55 0.46 -22.11
N ASN A 48 9.04 -0.59 -21.46
CA ASN A 48 9.72 -1.69 -22.13
C ASN A 48 8.77 -2.91 -22.30
N PRO A 49 8.51 -3.37 -23.54
CA PRO A 49 7.65 -4.52 -23.80
C PRO A 49 8.23 -5.87 -23.32
N GLU A 50 9.51 -5.93 -22.94
CA GLU A 50 10.15 -7.11 -22.34
C GLU A 50 9.64 -7.40 -20.92
N LEU A 51 8.95 -6.44 -20.28
CA LEU A 51 8.36 -6.62 -18.95
C LEU A 51 7.20 -7.62 -19.03
N ASN A 52 7.40 -8.80 -18.44
CA ASN A 52 6.45 -9.90 -18.53
C ASN A 52 5.35 -9.84 -17.46
N TYR A 53 4.12 -9.57 -17.88
CA TYR A 53 2.93 -9.54 -17.02
C TYR A 53 2.16 -10.87 -16.94
N SER A 54 2.75 -11.97 -17.41
CA SER A 54 2.13 -13.29 -17.40
C SER A 54 1.87 -13.83 -15.99
N TYR A 55 1.05 -14.88 -15.92
CA TYR A 55 0.68 -15.54 -14.68
C TYR A 55 1.90 -15.93 -13.82
N PRO A 56 1.97 -15.48 -12.54
CA PRO A 56 3.12 -15.70 -11.67
C PRO A 56 3.08 -17.05 -10.95
N GLU A 57 3.26 -18.15 -11.71
CA GLU A 57 3.07 -19.53 -11.22
C GLU A 57 3.94 -19.89 -10.00
N SER A 58 5.25 -19.64 -10.04
CA SER A 58 6.19 -20.10 -9.01
C SER A 58 6.29 -19.20 -7.78
N GLY A 59 5.56 -18.07 -7.75
CA GLY A 59 5.67 -17.06 -6.70
C GLY A 59 5.57 -15.63 -7.25
N PRO A 60 5.51 -14.62 -6.36
CA PRO A 60 5.34 -13.21 -6.73
C PRO A 60 6.40 -12.74 -7.73
N CYS A 61 6.00 -11.96 -8.72
CA CYS A 61 6.88 -11.37 -9.75
C CYS A 61 6.88 -9.84 -9.62
N HIS A 62 8.00 -9.27 -9.20
CA HIS A 62 8.17 -7.83 -8.97
C HIS A 62 8.69 -7.15 -10.23
N ILE A 63 7.76 -6.60 -11.02
CA ILE A 63 8.03 -5.96 -12.31
C ILE A 63 8.81 -4.66 -12.11
N ALA A 64 8.44 -3.87 -11.11
CA ALA A 64 9.11 -2.62 -10.78
C ALA A 64 10.37 -2.84 -9.92
N ALA A 65 11.24 -3.75 -10.36
CA ALA A 65 12.44 -4.17 -9.65
C ALA A 65 13.33 -3.00 -9.21
N PRO A 66 14.09 -3.11 -8.10
CA PRO A 66 14.96 -2.04 -7.61
C PRO A 66 15.95 -1.49 -8.64
N GLU A 67 16.42 -2.35 -9.54
CA GLU A 67 17.36 -2.02 -10.62
C GLU A 67 16.70 -1.23 -11.77
N LEU A 68 15.37 -1.30 -11.87
CA LEU A 68 14.55 -0.72 -12.94
C LEU A 68 13.69 0.45 -12.47
N HIS A 69 13.37 0.53 -11.17
CA HIS A 69 12.52 1.57 -10.60
C HIS A 69 13.27 2.93 -10.55
N PRO A 70 12.66 4.06 -10.93
CA PRO A 70 13.36 5.34 -11.01
C PRO A 70 13.80 5.94 -9.66
N LEU A 71 13.18 5.54 -8.54
CA LEU A 71 13.40 6.13 -7.22
C LEU A 71 13.90 5.19 -6.10
N TYR A 72 13.63 3.89 -6.17
CA TYR A 72 13.79 2.97 -5.04
C TYR A 72 14.67 1.80 -5.46
N HIS A 73 15.85 1.67 -4.83
CA HIS A 73 16.90 0.75 -5.27
C HIS A 73 17.37 -0.22 -4.18
N TYR A 74 16.60 -0.37 -3.10
CA TYR A 74 16.98 -1.25 -2.00
C TYR A 74 16.46 -2.68 -2.23
N LYS A 75 17.22 -3.69 -1.79
CA LYS A 75 17.01 -5.10 -2.18
C LYS A 75 15.64 -5.69 -1.83
N THR A 76 15.03 -5.24 -0.73
CA THR A 76 13.75 -5.75 -0.22
C THR A 76 12.54 -4.99 -0.75
N PHE A 77 12.75 -4.01 -1.63
CA PHE A 77 11.66 -3.25 -2.24
C PHE A 77 10.78 -4.16 -3.11
N VAL A 78 9.46 -4.09 -2.88
CA VAL A 78 8.42 -4.79 -3.65
C VAL A 78 7.22 -3.89 -3.99
N GLY A 79 7.39 -2.57 -3.89
CA GLY A 79 6.38 -1.58 -4.27
C GLY A 79 6.34 -1.28 -5.77
N GLY A 80 5.51 -0.33 -6.20
CA GLY A 80 5.30 -0.02 -7.61
C GLY A 80 4.38 -1.06 -8.27
N ILE A 81 4.99 -2.08 -8.89
CA ILE A 81 4.27 -3.12 -9.65
C ILE A 81 4.72 -4.51 -9.22
N LEU A 82 3.81 -5.28 -8.62
CA LEU A 82 4.04 -6.67 -8.19
C LEU A 82 2.86 -7.55 -8.63
N LEU A 83 3.17 -8.65 -9.32
CA LEU A 83 2.22 -9.67 -9.72
C LEU A 83 2.22 -10.82 -8.73
N ILE A 84 1.04 -11.34 -8.40
CA ILE A 84 0.89 -12.48 -7.49
C ILE A 84 -0.38 -13.27 -7.79
N SER A 85 -0.30 -14.61 -7.77
CA SER A 85 -1.48 -15.46 -7.99
C SER A 85 -2.44 -15.36 -6.81
N ASN A 86 -3.74 -15.56 -7.05
CA ASN A 86 -4.73 -15.56 -5.98
C ASN A 86 -4.40 -16.60 -4.89
N LYS A 87 -3.87 -17.75 -5.30
CA LYS A 87 -3.38 -18.79 -4.38
C LYS A 87 -2.34 -18.24 -3.41
N HIS A 88 -1.29 -17.58 -3.92
CA HIS A 88 -0.23 -17.04 -3.08
C HIS A 88 -0.71 -15.82 -2.27
N PHE A 89 -1.55 -14.95 -2.84
CA PHE A 89 -2.10 -13.82 -2.11
C PHE A 89 -3.00 -14.28 -0.95
N HIS A 90 -3.79 -15.33 -1.17
CA HIS A 90 -4.59 -15.97 -0.12
C HIS A 90 -3.71 -16.59 0.97
N GLN A 91 -2.67 -17.34 0.59
CA GLN A 91 -1.72 -17.94 1.53
C GLN A 91 -1.08 -16.90 2.46
N LEU A 92 -0.79 -15.70 1.94
CA LEU A 92 -0.21 -14.59 2.71
C LEU A 92 -1.20 -13.84 3.58
N ASN A 93 -2.49 -14.19 3.52
CA ASN A 93 -3.61 -13.39 4.02
C ASN A 93 -3.54 -11.93 3.52
N GLY A 94 -3.21 -11.75 2.25
CA GLY A 94 -3.03 -10.43 1.63
C GLY A 94 -2.03 -9.52 2.36
N MET A 95 -2.26 -8.21 2.27
CA MET A 95 -1.43 -7.17 2.88
C MET A 95 -1.96 -6.76 4.26
N SER A 96 -1.13 -6.15 5.12
CA SER A 96 -1.59 -5.59 6.40
C SER A 96 -2.53 -4.39 6.21
N ASN A 97 -3.59 -4.32 7.01
CA ASN A 97 -4.53 -3.19 7.00
C ASN A 97 -4.07 -1.99 7.85
N ARG A 98 -2.91 -2.08 8.52
CA ARG A 98 -2.46 -1.11 9.53
C ARG A 98 -1.71 0.11 8.97
N PHE A 99 -1.42 0.11 7.66
CA PHE A 99 -0.57 1.10 7.00
C PHE A 99 -1.35 2.25 6.38
N TRP A 100 -1.60 3.27 7.21
CA TRP A 100 -2.23 4.52 6.79
C TRP A 100 -1.20 5.62 6.52
N GLY A 101 -1.32 6.27 5.35
CA GLY A 101 -0.33 7.20 4.82
C GLY A 101 0.77 6.49 4.03
N TRP A 102 1.78 7.25 3.60
CA TRP A 102 2.81 6.71 2.70
C TRP A 102 3.82 5.82 3.43
N GLY A 103 4.00 4.60 2.91
CA GLY A 103 5.18 3.74 3.05
C GLY A 103 5.12 2.68 4.14
N ARG A 104 5.96 1.65 3.97
CA ARG A 104 6.20 0.47 4.82
C ARG A 104 5.23 -0.70 4.62
N GLU A 105 4.13 -0.51 3.90
CA GLU A 105 3.18 -1.59 3.63
C GLU A 105 3.76 -2.64 2.66
N ASP A 106 4.58 -2.19 1.71
CA ASP A 106 5.33 -3.03 0.78
C ASP A 106 6.46 -3.79 1.50
N ASP A 107 7.20 -3.11 2.37
CA ASP A 107 8.22 -3.72 3.23
C ASP A 107 7.64 -4.82 4.13
N GLU A 108 6.45 -4.59 4.72
CA GLU A 108 5.78 -5.57 5.55
C GLU A 108 5.27 -6.75 4.73
N PHE A 109 4.74 -6.49 3.55
CA PHE A 109 4.31 -7.54 2.63
C PHE A 109 5.48 -8.41 2.15
N TYR A 110 6.66 -7.83 1.91
CA TYR A 110 7.88 -8.59 1.65
C TYR A 110 8.22 -9.56 2.79
N LEU A 111 8.01 -9.16 4.05
CA LEU A 111 8.21 -10.06 5.20
C LEU A 111 7.18 -11.20 5.19
N ARG A 112 5.92 -10.94 4.86
CA ARG A 112 4.91 -12.01 4.68
C ARG A 112 5.34 -13.03 3.63
N ILE A 113 5.78 -12.56 2.46
CA ILE A 113 6.27 -13.41 1.37
C ILE A 113 7.39 -14.33 1.87
N LYS A 114 8.31 -13.75 2.66
CA LYS A 114 9.45 -14.48 3.21
C LYS A 114 9.03 -15.49 4.28
N ASP A 115 8.09 -15.15 5.15
CA ASP A 115 7.57 -16.04 6.20
C ASP A 115 6.91 -17.29 5.60
N GLU A 116 6.26 -17.16 4.44
CA GLU A 116 5.67 -18.26 3.66
C GLU A 116 6.66 -18.98 2.74
N ASN A 117 7.96 -18.68 2.84
CA ASN A 117 9.04 -19.25 2.03
C ASN A 117 8.85 -19.06 0.50
N LEU A 118 8.07 -18.06 0.10
CA LEU A 118 7.90 -17.71 -1.30
C LEU A 118 9.08 -16.86 -1.76
N LYS A 119 9.48 -17.02 -3.03
CA LYS A 119 10.56 -16.25 -3.65
C LYS A 119 9.99 -15.15 -4.53
N VAL A 120 10.44 -13.92 -4.30
CA VAL A 120 10.17 -12.80 -5.21
C VAL A 120 11.07 -12.95 -6.44
N ARG A 121 10.44 -13.13 -7.60
CA ARG A 121 11.12 -13.10 -8.90
C ARG A 121 11.12 -11.67 -9.44
N ARG A 122 12.10 -11.35 -10.28
CA ARG A 122 12.23 -10.04 -10.92
C ARG A 122 12.59 -10.23 -12.39
N PRO A 123 12.28 -9.27 -13.28
CA PRO A 123 12.73 -9.30 -14.66
C PRO A 123 14.25 -9.42 -14.76
N GLU A 124 14.71 -10.31 -15.63
CA GLU A 124 16.13 -10.53 -15.94
C GLU A 124 16.37 -10.19 -17.41
N GLY A 125 17.57 -9.71 -17.74
CA GLY A 125 17.95 -9.43 -19.13
C GLY A 125 17.20 -8.27 -19.80
N VAL A 126 16.50 -7.44 -19.02
CA VAL A 126 15.79 -6.25 -19.54
C VAL A 126 16.80 -5.26 -20.14
N SER A 127 16.57 -4.84 -21.37
CA SER A 127 17.46 -3.97 -22.15
C SER A 127 17.48 -2.50 -21.67
N THR A 128 16.46 -2.08 -20.93
CA THR A 128 16.33 -0.75 -20.32
C THR A 128 16.83 -0.72 -18.87
N ASN A 129 16.94 0.46 -18.27
CA ASN A 129 17.41 0.66 -16.89
C ASN A 129 16.49 1.62 -16.11
N TYR A 130 16.91 2.02 -14.90
CA TYR A 130 16.15 2.91 -14.02
C TYR A 130 15.71 4.26 -14.61
N ARG A 131 16.26 4.67 -15.76
CA ARG A 131 15.91 5.94 -16.42
C ARG A 131 14.80 5.81 -17.47
N ASN A 132 14.63 4.64 -18.06
CA ASN A 132 13.78 4.46 -19.25
C ASN A 132 12.94 3.17 -19.24
N THR A 133 13.00 2.36 -18.18
CA THR A 133 12.12 1.19 -18.05
C THR A 133 10.69 1.58 -17.70
N PHE A 134 10.54 2.60 -16.84
CA PHE A 134 9.25 3.13 -16.42
C PHE A 134 9.20 4.65 -16.63
N TYR A 135 8.03 5.14 -17.05
CA TYR A 135 7.71 6.55 -17.01
C TYR A 135 6.92 6.83 -15.72
N HIS A 136 7.52 7.55 -14.78
CA HIS A 136 6.91 7.85 -13.47
C HIS A 136 6.35 9.28 -13.45
N ILE A 137 5.03 9.38 -13.63
CA ILE A 137 4.30 10.66 -13.74
C ILE A 137 3.90 11.13 -12.34
N HIS A 138 4.89 11.55 -11.56
CA HIS A 138 4.69 11.94 -10.17
C HIS A 138 5.35 13.27 -9.84
N ASP A 139 4.61 14.36 -10.03
CA ASP A 139 5.02 15.66 -9.53
C ASP A 139 4.81 15.71 -8.01
N LYS A 140 5.91 15.83 -7.25
CA LYS A 140 5.91 15.83 -5.79
C LYS A 140 5.18 17.02 -5.15
N PHE A 141 4.94 18.10 -5.90
CA PHE A 141 4.21 19.28 -5.43
C PHE A 141 2.72 19.15 -5.71
N GLN A 142 2.33 18.56 -6.84
CA GLN A 142 0.93 18.28 -7.15
C GLN A 142 0.40 17.04 -6.40
N HIS A 143 1.25 16.05 -6.18
CA HIS A 143 0.94 14.79 -5.51
C HIS A 143 1.87 14.56 -4.30
N PRO A 144 1.78 15.40 -3.26
CA PRO A 144 2.63 15.25 -2.08
C PRO A 144 2.34 13.92 -1.38
N ARG A 145 3.41 13.18 -1.07
CA ARG A 145 3.31 11.97 -0.25
C ARG A 145 3.06 12.35 1.21
N ASP A 146 2.12 11.66 1.84
CA ASP A 146 1.86 11.80 3.27
C ASP A 146 2.88 11.03 4.12
N TYR A 147 4.00 11.70 4.41
CA TYR A 147 5.09 11.16 5.23
C TYR A 147 4.82 11.22 6.74
N SER A 148 3.68 11.75 7.17
CA SER A 148 3.40 11.98 8.59
C SER A 148 3.47 10.66 9.36
N ARG A 149 4.08 10.73 10.54
CA ARG A 149 4.11 9.63 11.51
C ARG A 149 3.53 10.13 12.81
N ILE A 150 2.45 9.51 13.25
CA ILE A 150 1.65 9.97 14.40
C ILE A 150 1.86 8.97 15.54
N GLY A 151 2.39 9.46 16.66
CA GLY A 151 2.61 8.67 17.86
C GLY A 151 3.45 7.42 17.61
N GLN A 152 3.00 6.27 18.12
CA GLN A 152 3.69 4.99 18.05
C GLN A 152 3.60 4.29 16.67
N GLN A 153 3.10 4.93 15.60
CA GLN A 153 2.93 4.32 14.28
C GLN A 153 4.19 3.58 13.80
N ARG A 154 5.39 4.17 13.97
CA ARG A 154 6.65 3.53 13.54
C ARG A 154 6.97 2.24 14.28
N GLN A 155 6.65 2.17 15.57
CA GLN A 155 6.95 1.01 16.41
C GLN A 155 5.92 -0.10 16.16
N LYS A 156 4.65 0.28 16.03
CA LYS A 156 3.51 -0.65 15.86
C LYS A 156 3.29 -1.15 14.42
N SER A 157 4.11 -0.71 13.46
CA SER A 157 3.99 -1.09 12.04
C SER A 157 5.25 -1.80 11.51
N ARG A 158 5.85 -2.68 12.32
CA ARG A 158 7.05 -3.45 11.94
C ARG A 158 6.73 -4.78 11.25
N ARG A 159 5.82 -5.56 11.83
CA ARG A 159 5.28 -6.82 11.30
C ARG A 159 3.88 -7.01 11.90
N ASP A 160 2.93 -7.40 11.06
CA ASP A 160 1.54 -7.58 11.46
C ASP A 160 1.06 -8.99 11.14
N HIS A 161 0.84 -9.78 12.17
CA HIS A 161 0.30 -11.15 12.06
C HIS A 161 -1.21 -11.23 12.29
N PHE A 162 -1.88 -10.08 12.50
CA PHE A 162 -3.27 -10.05 12.98
C PHE A 162 -4.25 -9.55 11.92
N THR A 163 -3.82 -8.68 11.01
CA THR A 163 -4.69 -8.14 9.97
C THR A 163 -4.26 -8.56 8.57
N GLY A 164 -5.20 -8.56 7.63
CA GLY A 164 -5.03 -9.12 6.29
C GLY A 164 -6.25 -8.93 5.41
N ALA A 165 -6.29 -9.66 4.30
CA ALA A 165 -7.43 -9.65 3.39
C ALA A 165 -8.71 -10.20 4.04
N ASP A 166 -8.61 -11.14 4.97
CA ASP A 166 -9.77 -11.71 5.68
C ASP A 166 -10.41 -10.79 6.73
N THR A 167 -9.67 -9.78 7.18
CA THR A 167 -10.02 -8.90 8.31
C THR A 167 -10.17 -7.43 7.88
N VAL A 168 -10.02 -7.12 6.59
CA VAL A 168 -10.23 -5.77 6.08
C VAL A 168 -11.71 -5.39 6.24
N GLN A 169 -11.95 -4.27 6.92
CA GLN A 169 -13.30 -3.76 7.15
C GLN A 169 -13.58 -2.59 6.20
N TYR A 170 -14.62 -2.72 5.39
CA TYR A 170 -14.99 -1.71 4.40
C TYR A 170 -16.46 -1.80 4.00
N GLY A 171 -17.01 -0.67 3.55
CA GLY A 171 -18.27 -0.61 2.81
C GLY A 171 -18.01 -0.31 1.34
N LEU A 172 -18.60 -1.09 0.43
CA LEU A 172 -18.64 -0.76 -1.00
C LEU A 172 -19.77 0.26 -1.23
N LEU A 173 -19.40 1.49 -1.58
CA LEU A 173 -20.35 2.58 -1.78
C LEU A 173 -20.96 2.56 -3.19
N SER A 174 -20.15 2.25 -4.21
CA SER A 174 -20.62 2.07 -5.58
C SER A 174 -19.60 1.32 -6.44
N ARG A 175 -20.09 0.60 -7.44
CA ARG A 175 -19.32 0.07 -8.58
C ARG A 175 -19.73 0.82 -9.84
N LYS A 176 -18.77 1.34 -10.60
CA LYS A 176 -19.03 2.07 -11.86
C LYS A 176 -18.16 1.49 -12.96
N GLU A 177 -18.77 1.07 -14.05
CA GLU A 177 -18.05 0.66 -15.25
C GLU A 177 -17.92 1.87 -16.18
N ILE A 178 -16.71 2.16 -16.62
CA ILE A 178 -16.40 3.24 -17.55
C ILE A 178 -15.54 2.73 -18.69
N ILE A 179 -15.52 3.47 -19.79
CA ILE A 179 -14.64 3.22 -20.94
C ILE A 179 -13.80 4.47 -21.16
N ILE A 180 -12.47 4.31 -21.21
CA ILE A 180 -11.52 5.38 -21.53
C ILE A 180 -10.78 4.96 -22.79
N ASP A 181 -11.00 5.67 -23.89
CA ASP A 181 -10.36 5.39 -25.19
C ASP A 181 -10.45 3.91 -25.64
N GLY A 182 -11.58 3.28 -25.35
CA GLY A 182 -11.85 1.87 -25.67
C GLY A 182 -11.40 0.86 -24.60
N ALA A 183 -10.68 1.29 -23.57
CA ALA A 183 -10.32 0.44 -22.44
C ALA A 183 -11.43 0.43 -21.37
N SER A 184 -11.94 -0.75 -21.02
CA SER A 184 -12.91 -0.93 -19.93
C SER A 184 -12.22 -0.85 -18.57
N VAL A 185 -12.79 -0.04 -17.68
CA VAL A 185 -12.30 0.16 -16.30
C VAL A 185 -13.47 0.10 -15.34
N THR A 186 -13.31 -0.63 -14.24
CA THR A 186 -14.25 -0.61 -13.11
C THR A 186 -13.71 0.31 -12.02
N ILE A 187 -14.54 1.22 -11.52
CA ILE A 187 -14.24 2.06 -10.37
C ILE A 187 -15.03 1.56 -9.18
N LEU A 188 -14.31 1.22 -8.12
CA LEU A 188 -14.85 0.81 -6.83
C LEU A 188 -14.67 1.95 -5.82
N ASN A 189 -15.78 2.60 -5.47
CA ASN A 189 -15.78 3.58 -4.39
C ASN A 189 -15.96 2.84 -3.07
N VAL A 190 -14.96 2.94 -2.20
CA VAL A 190 -14.92 2.17 -0.95
C VAL A 190 -14.78 3.11 0.24
N LYS A 191 -15.48 2.77 1.31
CA LYS A 191 -15.32 3.40 2.62
C LYS A 191 -14.54 2.43 3.50
N LEU A 192 -13.26 2.69 3.68
CA LEU A 192 -12.45 1.94 4.64
C LEU A 192 -12.86 2.33 6.06
N GLU A 193 -13.11 1.33 6.89
CA GLU A 193 -13.33 1.52 8.32
C GLU A 193 -11.96 1.59 9.04
N CYS A 194 -11.89 2.45 10.05
CA CYS A 194 -10.73 2.58 10.90
C CYS A 194 -11.11 2.29 12.36
N ASP A 195 -10.45 1.30 12.94
CA ASP A 195 -10.40 1.15 14.39
C ASP A 195 -9.36 2.13 14.96
N ILE A 196 -9.85 3.17 15.63
CA ILE A 196 -9.03 4.23 16.22
C ILE A 196 -8.22 3.74 17.43
N GLU A 197 -8.63 2.65 18.09
CA GLU A 197 -7.89 2.10 19.23
C GLU A 197 -6.67 1.30 18.74
N SER A 198 -6.81 0.62 17.60
CA SER A 198 -5.76 -0.17 16.97
C SER A 198 -4.81 0.65 16.10
N THR A 199 -5.34 1.56 15.27
CA THR A 199 -4.62 2.35 14.28
C THR A 199 -5.06 3.81 14.25
N PRO A 200 -4.89 4.57 15.35
CA PRO A 200 -5.33 5.97 15.42
C PRO A 200 -4.67 6.89 14.40
N TRP A 201 -3.51 6.49 13.85
CA TRP A 201 -2.83 7.17 12.76
C TRP A 201 -3.51 7.01 11.39
N CYS A 202 -4.72 6.43 11.32
CA CYS A 202 -5.57 6.44 10.13
C CYS A 202 -6.12 7.82 9.79
N MET A 203 -6.21 8.70 10.79
CA MET A 203 -6.58 10.10 10.65
C MET A 203 -5.34 10.97 10.49
N THR A 204 -5.48 12.11 9.81
CA THR A 204 -4.47 13.17 9.91
C THR A 204 -4.42 13.73 11.33
N LEU A 205 -3.36 14.47 11.66
CA LEU A 205 -3.24 15.09 12.99
C LEU A 205 -4.45 15.98 13.30
N ASP A 206 -4.82 16.88 12.37
CA ASP A 206 -5.97 17.78 12.54
C ASP A 206 -7.31 17.04 12.67
N GLN A 207 -7.46 15.89 12.00
CA GLN A 207 -8.64 15.06 12.15
C GLN A 207 -8.68 14.39 13.52
N LEU A 208 -7.54 13.86 13.98
CA LEU A 208 -7.41 13.21 15.27
C LEU A 208 -7.63 14.21 16.42
N GLU A 209 -7.06 15.41 16.33
CA GLU A 209 -7.27 16.46 17.35
C GLU A 209 -8.73 16.87 17.47
N ARG A 210 -9.43 17.04 16.34
CA ARG A 210 -10.88 17.32 16.34
C ARG A 210 -11.67 16.16 16.93
N TYR A 211 -11.34 14.93 16.56
CA TYR A 211 -11.99 13.73 17.10
C TYR A 211 -11.84 13.66 18.63
N LEU A 212 -10.63 13.85 19.16
CA LEU A 212 -10.38 13.82 20.60
C LEU A 212 -11.09 14.97 21.34
N LYS A 213 -11.18 16.16 20.72
CA LYS A 213 -11.91 17.31 21.29
C LYS A 213 -13.41 17.05 21.43
N GLU A 214 -14.02 16.45 20.42
CA GLU A 214 -15.44 16.08 20.47
C GLU A 214 -15.68 14.92 21.44
N LEU A 215 -14.80 13.91 21.44
CA LEU A 215 -14.90 12.78 22.37
C LEU A 215 -14.82 13.25 23.83
N ALA A 216 -13.94 14.20 24.15
CA ALA A 216 -13.78 14.76 25.50
C ALA A 216 -15.06 15.38 26.08
N LYS A 217 -16.04 15.76 25.24
CA LYS A 217 -17.33 16.28 25.73
C LYS A 217 -18.25 15.19 26.28
N THR A 218 -18.04 13.95 25.86
CA THR A 218 -18.93 12.82 26.13
C THR A 218 -18.26 11.69 26.91
N ASP A 219 -16.95 11.49 26.71
CA ASP A 219 -16.17 10.40 27.29
C ASP A 219 -14.69 10.84 27.50
N PRO A 220 -14.40 11.61 28.56
CA PRO A 220 -13.05 12.08 28.86
C PRO A 220 -12.06 10.94 29.15
N ASP A 221 -12.49 9.90 29.86
CA ASP A 221 -11.61 8.78 30.24
C ASP A 221 -11.11 8.03 29.00
N ARG A 222 -11.95 7.87 27.96
CA ARG A 222 -11.54 7.28 26.70
C ARG A 222 -10.53 8.14 25.94
N VAL A 223 -10.57 9.46 26.08
CA VAL A 223 -9.54 10.34 25.48
C VAL A 223 -8.18 10.06 26.10
N ASP A 224 -8.11 9.90 27.41
CA ASP A 224 -6.86 9.61 28.10
C ASP A 224 -6.31 8.24 27.72
N PHE A 225 -7.17 7.22 27.65
CA PHE A 225 -6.81 5.90 27.13
C PHE A 225 -6.22 5.96 25.71
N LEU A 226 -6.88 6.69 24.80
CA LEU A 226 -6.40 6.82 23.41
C LEU A 226 -5.06 7.56 23.34
N LYS A 227 -4.88 8.63 24.12
CA LYS A 227 -3.61 9.38 24.19
C LYS A 227 -2.48 8.51 24.70
N GLU A 228 -2.70 7.71 25.74
CA GLU A 228 -1.70 6.78 26.25
C GLU A 228 -1.30 5.74 25.18
N LYS A 229 -2.28 5.17 24.47
CA LYS A 229 -2.04 4.22 23.37
C LYS A 229 -1.29 4.83 22.19
N LEU A 230 -1.51 6.12 21.93
CA LEU A 230 -0.93 6.90 20.85
C LEU A 230 0.51 7.32 21.13
N PHE A 231 0.75 7.93 22.28
CA PHE A 231 2.00 8.63 22.59
C PHE A 231 2.87 7.91 23.61
N GLY A 232 2.33 6.89 24.29
CA GLY A 232 2.97 6.27 25.44
C GLY A 232 2.80 7.12 26.71
N PRO A 233 3.38 6.68 27.83
CA PRO A 233 3.19 7.32 29.14
C PRO A 233 3.68 8.77 29.21
N ASP A 234 4.61 9.18 28.33
CA ASP A 234 5.18 10.53 28.32
C ASP A 234 4.34 11.57 27.53
N GLY A 235 3.26 11.15 26.86
CA GLY A 235 2.25 12.04 26.28
C GLY A 235 2.69 12.99 25.14
N LEU A 236 3.96 12.95 24.70
CA LEU A 236 4.43 13.85 23.64
C LEU A 236 3.91 13.45 22.26
N MET A 237 3.24 14.40 21.60
CA MET A 237 2.92 14.37 20.17
C MET A 237 4.20 14.41 19.32
N ILE A 238 4.89 13.27 19.18
CA ILE A 238 6.04 13.17 18.28
C ILE A 238 5.52 12.97 16.87
N THR A 239 5.44 14.07 16.11
CA THR A 239 5.18 14.01 14.66
C THR A 239 6.50 14.11 13.90
N SER A 240 6.80 13.12 13.08
CA SER A 240 7.90 13.21 12.11
C SER A 240 7.30 13.34 10.72
N THR A 241 7.46 14.51 10.09
CA THR A 241 7.03 14.79 8.71
C THR A 241 8.16 14.65 7.69
N LYS A 242 9.39 14.37 8.16
CA LYS A 242 10.55 14.26 7.28
C LYS A 242 10.49 12.94 6.49
N PRO A 243 10.70 12.98 5.16
CA PRO A 243 10.84 11.77 4.37
C PRO A 243 11.99 10.91 4.94
N PRO A 244 11.92 9.56 4.82
CA PRO A 244 13.00 8.71 5.29
C PRO A 244 14.33 9.17 4.69
N ARG A 245 15.36 9.34 5.53
CA ARG A 245 16.70 9.71 5.08
C ARG A 245 17.12 8.71 4.00
N LYS A 246 17.38 9.19 2.78
CA LYS A 246 18.05 8.39 1.74
C LYS A 246 19.28 7.77 2.40
N THR A 247 19.33 6.45 2.46
CA THR A 247 20.52 5.71 2.90
C THR A 247 21.73 6.32 2.19
N ARG A 248 22.74 6.69 2.97
CA ARG A 248 23.99 7.29 2.48
C ARG A 248 24.45 6.49 1.26
N LYS A 249 24.70 7.19 0.14
CA LYS A 249 25.49 6.65 -0.95
C LYS A 249 26.81 6.20 -0.33
N TYR A 250 27.07 4.91 -0.26
CA TYR A 250 28.44 4.42 -0.17
C TYR A 250 29.05 4.75 -1.53
N VAL A 251 29.71 5.90 -1.59
CA VAL A 251 30.74 6.15 -2.58
C VAL A 251 31.94 5.34 -2.08
N THR A 252 32.16 4.18 -2.67
CA THR A 252 33.48 3.55 -2.67
C THR A 252 34.11 3.83 -4.02
N ARG A 253 35.37 4.28 -3.94
CA ARG A 253 36.23 4.72 -5.04
C ARG A 253 36.38 3.69 -6.14
#